data_AF-A0A957YND9-F1
#
_entry.id   AF-A0A957YND9-F1
#
_cell.length_a   1.000
_cell.length_b   1.000
_cell.length_c   1.000
_cell.angle_alpha   90.00
_cell.angle_beta   90.00
_cell.angle_gamma   90.00
#
_symmetry.space_group_name_H-M   'P 1'
#
loop_
_entity.id
_entity.type
_entity.pdbx_description
1 polymer ?
#
loop_
_entity_poly.entity_id
_entity_poly.type
_entity_poly.pdbx_seq_one_letter_code
_entity_poly.pdbx_strand_id
1 'polypeptide(L)'
;TGNAADGADRVWFAHPGGGISVRGSTLPPLAEQVPLINDITPKSGSAGDEIQILGTGFGTDRAAVEVTVGGVPVEVRELSDTVIKVRLNERTVSGQVSVLKNRKRRTTGSAVFCAIPRISFNGVSPTGGTLGVPVTIAGTNFDPNAQVVLGGAARSGWVRNPTQITTSILRGDGVGAVKVINACGNEATANVSFNKIDVSVERLVLSQGLPGQPLLYARPTFFQNYLRSSSMPRAGDTVALDRVEVTFTDPRNNASYTYRKPYTGAIQLRTGAPSAADLRDILNSVNVFNIAPIGGAGFVAGDLKIDVEIFNRGVRLTKFTTTQRFEQNIRLRVILVPMMRQNYSGAQLQTLKDNTDRNLDELRRRIMPTGDVDFVWSNDVIVPDEQLELDNFFELFQYAPQLDRARSRWNDRSSADALITFGAVDPTIVTGSADGYGLWPDASAMANSLGLNFLDAWCDVANAVVNTLSFGLLGSDDGCHLSIPLYIGWAKADDGVFRGDTNGVNRSMQSSYLFAHEIGHILNLIKPWAVNGSIHDNVSHSVNDEIGPRGDLTTTSKSCGQLNEGFFDWNLSLYVQPGVADPIVNPISG
;
A
#
# COMPACT_ATOMS: atom_id res chain seq x y z
N THR A 1 -13.52 -107.81 -12.31
CA THR A 1 -13.33 -106.37 -12.00
C THR A 1 -12.32 -106.27 -10.87
N GLY A 2 -11.05 -106.11 -11.20
CA GLY A 2 -9.97 -105.95 -10.21
C GLY A 2 -9.59 -104.48 -10.13
N ASN A 3 -9.69 -103.89 -8.94
CA ASN A 3 -9.11 -102.59 -8.66
C ASN A 3 -7.72 -102.83 -8.07
N ALA A 4 -6.68 -102.28 -8.70
CA ALA A 4 -5.34 -102.23 -8.14
C ALA A 4 -4.95 -100.75 -7.99
N ALA A 5 -4.47 -100.38 -6.82
CA ALA A 5 -3.83 -99.08 -6.58
C ALA A 5 -2.31 -99.29 -6.73
N ASP A 6 -1.69 -98.59 -7.67
CA ASP A 6 -0.25 -98.34 -7.54
C ASP A 6 -0.07 -97.22 -6.51
N GLY A 7 1.03 -97.23 -5.76
CA GLY A 7 1.30 -96.28 -4.67
C GLY A 7 1.51 -94.82 -5.12
N ALA A 8 0.83 -94.37 -6.17
CA ALA A 8 0.95 -93.06 -6.79
C ALA A 8 -0.38 -92.26 -6.83
N ASP A 9 -1.33 -92.57 -5.93
CA ASP A 9 -2.58 -91.81 -5.74
C ASP A 9 -3.37 -91.57 -7.04
N ARG A 10 -3.49 -92.62 -7.86
CA ARG A 10 -4.37 -92.63 -9.05
C ARG A 10 -5.41 -93.71 -8.90
N VAL A 11 -6.68 -93.33 -9.03
CA VAL A 11 -7.78 -94.30 -9.11
C VAL A 11 -8.04 -94.57 -10.59
N TRP A 12 -7.89 -95.84 -10.94
CA TRP A 12 -8.10 -96.36 -12.30
C TRP A 12 -9.49 -96.98 -12.38
N PHE A 13 -10.29 -96.55 -13.36
CA PHE A 13 -11.58 -97.16 -13.66
C PHE A 13 -11.50 -97.86 -15.02
N ALA A 14 -11.78 -99.17 -15.03
CA ALA A 14 -11.91 -99.95 -16.26
C ALA A 14 -13.39 -100.06 -16.65
N HIS A 15 -13.72 -99.68 -17.88
CA HIS A 15 -15.09 -99.77 -18.40
C HIS A 15 -15.29 -101.03 -19.26
N PRO A 16 -16.51 -101.59 -19.34
CA PRO A 16 -16.79 -102.83 -20.08
C PRO A 16 -16.48 -102.79 -21.59
N GLY A 17 -16.23 -101.61 -22.18
CA GLY A 17 -15.88 -101.42 -23.59
C GLY A 17 -14.38 -101.25 -23.87
N GLY A 18 -13.50 -101.57 -22.93
CA GLY A 18 -12.03 -101.52 -23.12
C GLY A 18 -11.38 -100.14 -22.89
N GLY A 19 -12.15 -99.13 -22.49
CA GLY A 19 -11.63 -97.83 -22.10
C GLY A 19 -11.14 -97.81 -20.64
N ILE A 20 -10.00 -97.16 -20.41
CA ILE A 20 -9.45 -96.87 -19.07
C ILE A 20 -9.57 -95.37 -18.82
N SER A 21 -10.18 -94.99 -17.70
CA SER A 21 -10.27 -93.60 -17.26
C SER A 21 -9.44 -93.39 -15.99
N VAL A 22 -8.58 -92.37 -15.98
CA VAL A 22 -7.71 -92.02 -14.85
C VAL A 22 -8.13 -90.68 -14.30
N ARG A 23 -8.55 -90.65 -13.04
CA ARG A 23 -8.79 -89.39 -12.32
C ARG A 23 -7.59 -89.09 -11.44
N GLY A 24 -6.66 -88.28 -11.95
CA GLY A 24 -5.62 -87.70 -11.12
C GLY A 24 -6.20 -86.56 -10.28
N SER A 25 -6.22 -86.69 -8.95
CA SER A 25 -6.45 -85.52 -8.11
C SER A 25 -5.13 -84.75 -8.05
N THR A 26 -5.08 -83.57 -8.64
CA THR A 26 -4.01 -82.62 -8.31
C THR A 26 -4.17 -82.29 -6.83
N LEU A 27 -3.27 -82.78 -5.97
CA LEU A 27 -3.17 -82.27 -4.61
C LEU A 27 -3.07 -80.73 -4.72
N PRO A 28 -3.76 -79.96 -3.85
CA PRO A 28 -3.46 -78.54 -3.75
C PRO A 28 -1.94 -78.41 -3.53
N PRO A 29 -1.28 -77.42 -4.15
CA PRO A 29 0.16 -77.23 -3.97
C PRO A 29 0.48 -77.24 -2.47
N LEU A 30 1.54 -77.99 -2.09
CA LEU A 30 2.10 -78.05 -0.73
C LEU A 30 1.93 -76.69 -0.05
N ALA A 31 1.26 -76.68 1.11
CA ALA A 31 0.81 -75.47 1.80
C ALA A 31 1.83 -74.34 1.65
N GLU A 32 1.49 -73.35 0.82
CA GLU A 32 2.35 -72.22 0.54
C GLU A 32 2.67 -71.53 1.87
N GLN A 33 3.93 -71.63 2.30
CA GLN A 33 4.37 -71.20 3.62
C GLN A 33 4.13 -69.69 3.78
N VAL A 34 3.29 -69.34 4.76
CA VAL A 34 2.99 -67.94 5.10
C VAL A 34 4.22 -67.34 5.77
N PRO A 35 4.79 -66.24 5.23
CA PRO A 35 5.92 -65.59 5.88
C PRO A 35 5.48 -65.04 7.24
N LEU A 36 6.31 -65.18 8.26
CA LEU A 36 6.09 -64.62 9.60
C LEU A 36 7.18 -63.60 9.92
N ILE A 37 6.81 -62.47 10.52
CA ILE A 37 7.75 -61.46 11.01
C ILE A 37 7.75 -61.51 12.54
N ASN A 38 8.89 -61.85 13.13
CA ASN A 38 9.09 -61.97 14.57
C ASN A 38 9.62 -60.66 15.18
N ASP A 39 10.63 -60.05 14.57
CA ASP A 39 11.21 -58.79 15.06
C ASP A 39 11.92 -58.02 13.93
N ILE A 40 12.27 -56.76 14.21
CA ILE A 40 13.06 -55.91 13.34
C ILE A 40 14.23 -55.31 14.13
N THR A 41 15.42 -55.28 13.53
CA THR A 41 16.63 -54.73 14.17
C THR A 41 17.53 -54.01 13.18
N PRO A 42 17.92 -52.74 13.42
CA PRO A 42 17.43 -51.86 14.49
C PRO A 42 15.97 -51.41 14.29
N LYS A 43 15.32 -50.91 15.36
CA LYS A 43 13.94 -50.40 15.35
C LYS A 43 13.84 -48.93 14.88
N SER A 44 14.96 -48.27 14.64
CA SER A 44 15.04 -46.93 14.09
C SER A 44 16.24 -46.78 13.15
N GLY A 45 16.16 -45.84 12.22
CA GLY A 45 17.19 -45.60 11.22
C GLY A 45 16.85 -44.46 10.27
N SER A 46 17.87 -43.97 9.57
CA SER A 46 17.79 -42.95 8.52
C SER A 46 17.87 -43.59 7.13
N ALA A 47 17.62 -42.80 6.08
CA ALA A 47 17.93 -43.18 4.71
C ALA A 47 19.38 -43.67 4.57
N GLY A 48 19.56 -44.79 3.85
CA GLY A 48 20.85 -45.42 3.63
C GLY A 48 21.20 -46.50 4.65
N ASP A 49 20.60 -46.49 5.85
CA ASP A 49 20.79 -47.53 6.87
C ASP A 49 20.18 -48.86 6.41
N GLU A 50 20.70 -49.96 6.97
CA GLU A 50 20.15 -51.29 6.76
C GLU A 50 19.42 -51.77 8.02
N ILE A 51 18.28 -52.41 7.83
CA ILE A 51 17.55 -53.12 8.89
C ILE A 51 17.40 -54.59 8.55
N GLN A 52 17.39 -55.43 9.57
CA GLN A 52 17.12 -56.85 9.48
C GLN A 52 15.70 -57.15 9.96
N ILE A 53 14.98 -57.95 9.18
CA ILE A 53 13.66 -58.46 9.49
C ILE A 53 13.84 -59.94 9.80
N LEU A 54 13.59 -60.31 11.06
CA LEU A 54 13.74 -61.66 11.57
C LEU A 54 12.40 -62.38 11.51
N GLY A 55 12.39 -63.64 11.08
CA GLY A 55 11.14 -64.36 10.86
C GLY A 55 11.33 -65.79 10.36
N THR A 56 10.33 -66.29 9.66
CA THR A 56 10.34 -67.61 9.02
C THR A 56 9.52 -67.61 7.74
N GLY A 57 9.79 -68.54 6.83
CA GLY A 57 9.00 -68.72 5.61
C GLY A 57 9.17 -67.61 4.58
N PHE A 58 10.25 -66.83 4.63
CA PHE A 58 10.56 -65.82 3.63
C PHE A 58 10.99 -66.44 2.30
N GLY A 59 11.56 -67.65 2.31
CA GLY A 59 12.18 -68.28 1.15
C GLY A 59 13.54 -67.66 0.78
N THR A 60 14.08 -68.06 -0.37
CA THR A 60 15.39 -67.61 -0.88
C THR A 60 15.32 -66.93 -2.24
N ASP A 61 14.15 -66.93 -2.90
CA ASP A 61 13.93 -66.25 -4.17
C ASP A 61 13.59 -64.77 -3.95
N ARG A 62 14.54 -63.90 -4.26
CA ARG A 62 14.39 -62.45 -4.12
C ARG A 62 13.33 -61.85 -5.04
N ALA A 63 13.09 -62.43 -6.22
CA ALA A 63 12.08 -61.93 -7.14
C ALA A 63 10.64 -62.16 -6.62
N ALA A 64 10.49 -63.08 -5.67
CA ALA A 64 9.23 -63.40 -5.03
C ALA A 64 8.91 -62.56 -3.79
N VAL A 65 9.84 -61.73 -3.29
CA VAL A 65 9.72 -61.02 -2.01
C VAL A 65 9.78 -59.51 -2.20
N GLU A 66 8.72 -58.82 -1.79
CA GLU A 66 8.63 -57.36 -1.73
C GLU A 66 8.49 -56.92 -0.27
N VAL A 67 9.23 -55.90 0.15
CA VAL A 67 9.19 -55.38 1.53
C VAL A 67 8.81 -53.92 1.54
N THR A 68 7.94 -53.55 2.47
CA THR A 68 7.58 -52.16 2.74
C THR A 68 7.81 -51.82 4.21
N VAL A 69 8.36 -50.64 4.47
CA VAL A 69 8.56 -50.08 5.81
C VAL A 69 7.76 -48.78 5.91
N GLY A 70 6.82 -48.70 6.85
CA GLY A 70 5.90 -47.56 6.93
C GLY A 70 5.04 -47.40 5.66
N GLY A 71 4.77 -48.50 4.96
CA GLY A 71 4.09 -48.52 3.67
C GLY A 71 4.96 -48.14 2.46
N VAL A 72 6.24 -47.82 2.65
CA VAL A 72 7.16 -47.42 1.58
C VAL A 72 8.00 -48.61 1.13
N PRO A 73 8.02 -48.95 -0.17
CA PRO A 73 8.89 -50.01 -0.69
C PRO A 73 10.36 -49.74 -0.40
N VAL A 74 11.08 -50.78 0.03
CA VAL A 74 12.52 -50.73 0.33
C VAL A 74 13.27 -51.79 -0.46
N GLU A 75 14.57 -51.56 -0.67
CA GLU A 75 15.40 -52.50 -1.41
C GLU A 75 15.81 -53.67 -0.51
N VAL A 76 15.40 -54.89 -0.85
CA VAL A 76 15.94 -56.11 -0.24
C VAL A 76 17.41 -56.22 -0.62
N ARG A 77 18.35 -56.39 0.31
CA ARG A 77 19.78 -56.54 0.06
C ARG A 77 20.23 -57.99 0.17
N GLU A 78 19.76 -58.66 1.21
CA GLU A 78 19.99 -60.09 1.45
C GLU A 78 18.67 -60.76 1.85
N LEU A 79 18.51 -62.03 1.46
CA LEU A 79 17.31 -62.81 1.72
C LEU A 79 17.71 -64.25 2.07
N SER A 80 17.24 -64.72 3.22
CA SER A 80 17.21 -66.13 3.62
C SER A 80 15.82 -66.48 4.14
N ASP A 81 15.55 -67.77 4.40
CA ASP A 81 14.23 -68.19 4.89
C ASP A 81 13.84 -67.55 6.24
N THR A 82 14.82 -67.09 7.02
CA THR A 82 14.62 -66.54 8.36
C THR A 82 15.04 -65.08 8.53
N VAL A 83 15.74 -64.49 7.56
CA VAL A 83 16.24 -63.10 7.63
C VAL A 83 16.08 -62.38 6.30
N ILE A 84 15.53 -61.16 6.33
CA ILE A 84 15.57 -60.22 5.21
C ILE A 84 16.37 -59.00 5.65
N LYS A 85 17.46 -58.67 4.95
CA LYS A 85 18.10 -57.36 5.11
C LYS A 85 17.54 -56.42 4.08
N VAL A 86 17.12 -55.22 4.49
CA VAL A 86 16.62 -54.19 3.58
C VAL A 86 17.34 -52.88 3.82
N ARG A 87 17.54 -52.10 2.75
CA ARG A 87 18.11 -50.77 2.82
C ARG A 87 17.01 -49.71 2.78
N LEU A 88 17.03 -48.82 3.77
CA LEU A 88 16.11 -47.70 3.86
C LEU A 88 16.43 -46.66 2.79
N ASN A 89 15.41 -45.99 2.27
CA ASN A 89 15.58 -44.91 1.30
C ASN A 89 15.10 -43.58 1.88
N GLU A 90 15.29 -42.50 1.12
CA GLU A 90 14.92 -41.14 1.52
C GLU A 90 13.43 -40.95 1.81
N ARG A 91 12.61 -41.88 1.31
CA ARG A 91 11.15 -41.85 1.44
C ARG A 91 10.63 -42.73 2.57
N THR A 92 11.45 -43.58 3.17
CA THR A 92 11.02 -44.44 4.28
C THR A 92 10.50 -43.60 5.45
N VAL A 93 9.32 -43.94 5.97
CA VAL A 93 8.69 -43.26 7.13
C VAL A 93 8.48 -44.23 8.28
N SER A 94 8.14 -43.71 9.45
CA SER A 94 7.77 -44.53 10.61
C SER A 94 6.51 -45.35 10.32
N GLY A 95 6.47 -46.59 10.79
CA GLY A 95 5.31 -47.46 10.68
C GLY A 95 5.66 -48.94 10.68
N GLN A 96 4.66 -49.77 10.45
CA GLN A 96 4.83 -51.23 10.44
C GLN A 96 5.64 -51.69 9.23
N VAL A 97 6.34 -52.81 9.42
CA VAL A 97 7.05 -53.51 8.35
C VAL A 97 6.17 -54.62 7.79
N SER A 98 6.05 -54.68 6.47
CA SER A 98 5.28 -55.72 5.78
C SER A 98 6.12 -56.42 4.72
N VAL A 99 5.90 -57.72 4.59
CA VAL A 99 6.53 -58.59 3.58
C VAL A 99 5.42 -59.17 2.71
N LEU A 100 5.53 -59.00 1.40
CA LEU A 100 4.65 -59.58 0.40
C LEU A 100 5.41 -60.68 -0.35
N LYS A 101 4.91 -61.91 -0.29
CA LYS A 101 5.48 -63.08 -0.96
C LYS A 101 4.62 -63.50 -2.15
N ASN A 102 5.25 -63.82 -3.28
CA ASN A 102 4.65 -64.28 -4.53
C ASN A 102 3.53 -63.36 -5.07
N ARG A 103 3.53 -62.07 -4.68
CA ARG A 103 2.45 -61.10 -4.93
C ARG A 103 1.06 -61.53 -4.46
N LYS A 104 0.99 -62.51 -3.54
CA LYS A 104 -0.27 -63.11 -3.07
C LYS A 104 -0.47 -62.99 -1.57
N ARG A 105 0.61 -63.15 -0.78
CA ARG A 105 0.51 -63.21 0.69
C ARG A 105 1.28 -62.09 1.35
N ARG A 106 0.56 -61.20 2.03
CA ARG A 106 1.13 -60.09 2.80
C ARG A 106 1.09 -60.41 4.29
N THR A 107 2.23 -60.32 4.94
CA THR A 107 2.35 -60.37 6.40
C THR A 107 2.85 -59.03 6.90
N THR A 108 2.20 -58.48 7.91
CA THR A 108 2.60 -57.23 8.58
C THR A 108 3.01 -57.56 10.00
N GLY A 109 4.23 -57.16 10.38
CA GLY A 109 4.76 -57.35 11.72
C GLY A 109 4.09 -56.41 12.72
N SER A 110 4.04 -56.82 13.98
CA SER A 110 3.55 -55.97 15.08
C SER A 110 4.55 -54.87 15.46
N ALA A 111 5.84 -55.07 15.19
CA ALA A 111 6.89 -54.09 15.45
C ALA A 111 6.75 -52.86 14.54
N VAL A 112 6.86 -51.68 15.15
CA VAL A 112 6.90 -50.39 14.45
C VAL A 112 8.35 -49.99 14.25
N PHE A 113 8.70 -49.66 13.01
CA PHE A 113 9.94 -48.99 12.67
C PHE A 113 9.78 -47.48 12.88
N CYS A 114 10.77 -46.84 13.48
CA CYS A 114 10.78 -45.41 13.74
C CYS A 114 11.83 -44.70 12.88
N ALA A 115 11.38 -43.98 11.86
CA ALA A 115 12.26 -43.26 10.96
C ALA A 115 12.93 -42.08 11.68
N ILE A 116 14.24 -41.91 11.47
CA ILE A 116 15.00 -40.77 11.95
C ILE A 116 15.03 -39.74 10.81
N PRO A 117 14.41 -38.57 10.98
CA PRO A 117 14.39 -37.57 9.92
C PRO A 117 15.79 -36.98 9.72
N ARG A 118 16.05 -36.43 8.53
CA ARG A 118 17.22 -35.55 8.29
C ARG A 118 16.77 -34.32 7.53
N ILE A 119 17.33 -33.17 7.87
CA ILE A 119 17.16 -31.94 7.10
C ILE A 119 18.40 -31.81 6.21
N SER A 120 18.20 -31.57 4.91
CA SER A 120 19.31 -31.41 3.97
C SER A 120 20.16 -30.19 4.29
N PHE A 121 21.44 -30.21 3.92
CA PHE A 121 22.28 -29.02 3.97
C PHE A 121 21.65 -27.91 3.11
N ASN A 122 21.47 -26.71 3.68
CA ASN A 122 20.71 -25.61 3.07
C ASN A 122 19.25 -25.97 2.71
N GLY A 123 18.69 -26.98 3.39
CA GLY A 123 17.33 -27.48 3.12
C GLY A 123 16.21 -26.57 3.62
N VAL A 124 16.51 -25.50 4.35
CA VAL A 124 15.51 -24.55 4.86
C VAL A 124 15.54 -23.29 4.02
N SER A 125 14.40 -22.95 3.38
CA SER A 125 14.27 -21.74 2.57
C SER A 125 12.88 -21.12 2.68
N PRO A 126 12.76 -19.83 3.04
CA PRO A 126 13.84 -18.96 3.52
C PRO A 126 14.33 -19.34 4.92
N THR A 127 15.51 -18.85 5.31
CA THR A 127 16.13 -19.10 6.63
C THR A 127 15.60 -18.17 7.73
N GLY A 128 14.63 -17.32 7.38
CA GLY A 128 13.99 -16.36 8.26
C GLY A 128 13.03 -15.48 7.48
N GLY A 129 12.31 -14.60 8.17
CA GLY A 129 11.38 -13.69 7.50
C GLY A 129 10.24 -13.16 8.37
N THR A 130 9.37 -12.40 7.72
CA THR A 130 8.16 -11.82 8.34
C THR A 130 7.01 -12.84 8.40
N LEU A 131 6.03 -12.58 9.26
CA LEU A 131 4.83 -13.43 9.37
C LEU A 131 4.16 -13.64 8.01
N GLY A 132 3.61 -14.84 7.79
CA GLY A 132 2.92 -15.22 6.55
C GLY A 132 3.84 -15.73 5.43
N VAL A 133 5.15 -15.47 5.49
CA VAL A 133 6.11 -15.97 4.50
C VAL A 133 6.10 -17.52 4.49
N PRO A 134 5.97 -18.16 3.32
CA PRO A 134 6.05 -19.61 3.22
C PRO A 134 7.50 -20.08 3.38
N VAL A 135 7.68 -21.18 4.13
CA VAL A 135 8.97 -21.85 4.37
C VAL A 135 8.89 -23.28 3.86
N THR A 136 9.91 -23.68 3.11
CA THR A 136 10.14 -25.05 2.66
C THR A 136 11.30 -25.65 3.44
N ILE A 137 11.12 -26.87 3.93
CA ILE A 137 12.14 -27.68 4.60
C ILE A 137 12.31 -28.95 3.77
N ALA A 138 13.47 -29.09 3.13
CA ALA A 138 13.88 -30.27 2.36
C ALA A 138 14.73 -31.20 3.23
N GLY A 139 14.59 -32.50 2.99
CA GLY A 139 15.25 -33.52 3.80
C GLY A 139 14.87 -34.92 3.40
N THR A 140 14.93 -35.84 4.35
CA THR A 140 14.55 -37.24 4.17
C THR A 140 13.80 -37.76 5.38
N ASN A 141 13.01 -38.81 5.15
CA ASN A 141 12.35 -39.59 6.18
C ASN A 141 11.38 -38.79 7.07
N PHE A 142 10.73 -37.77 6.52
CA PHE A 142 9.70 -37.01 7.24
C PHE A 142 8.40 -37.81 7.32
N ASP A 143 7.92 -38.04 8.54
CA ASP A 143 6.62 -38.68 8.75
C ASP A 143 5.48 -37.77 8.25
N PRO A 144 4.36 -38.32 7.75
CA PRO A 144 3.22 -37.52 7.27
C PRO A 144 2.64 -36.55 8.31
N ASN A 145 2.81 -36.84 9.60
CA ASN A 145 2.36 -36.04 10.74
C ASN A 145 3.51 -35.39 11.53
N ALA A 146 4.69 -35.27 10.92
CA ALA A 146 5.85 -34.64 11.57
C ALA A 146 5.54 -33.20 12.03
N GLN A 147 6.08 -32.86 13.20
CA GLN A 147 6.04 -31.50 13.73
C GLN A 147 7.26 -30.71 13.27
N VAL A 148 7.09 -29.41 13.13
CA VAL A 148 8.13 -28.44 12.78
C VAL A 148 8.29 -27.45 13.92
N VAL A 149 9.54 -27.08 14.19
CA VAL A 149 9.92 -25.96 15.05
C VAL A 149 10.65 -24.93 14.21
N LEU A 150 10.22 -23.68 14.24
CA LEU A 150 10.93 -22.53 13.66
C LEU A 150 11.34 -21.56 14.78
N GLY A 151 12.38 -21.91 15.55
CA GLY A 151 12.87 -21.10 16.67
C GLY A 151 11.90 -20.90 17.85
N GLY A 152 10.70 -21.48 17.81
CA GLY A 152 9.63 -21.32 18.80
C GLY A 152 9.02 -22.65 19.24
N ALA A 153 7.69 -22.70 19.39
CA ALA A 153 6.99 -23.93 19.77
C ALA A 153 6.83 -24.91 18.59
N ALA A 154 6.82 -26.21 18.89
CA ALA A 154 6.53 -27.25 17.90
C ALA A 154 5.07 -27.21 17.46
N ARG A 155 4.84 -27.41 16.16
CA ARG A 155 3.50 -27.44 15.54
C ARG A 155 3.49 -28.30 14.30
N SER A 156 2.30 -28.74 13.87
CA SER A 156 2.19 -29.52 12.63
C SER A 156 2.64 -28.69 11.42
N GLY A 157 3.54 -29.27 10.62
CA GLY A 157 3.86 -28.78 9.28
C GLY A 157 2.94 -29.40 8.23
N TRP A 158 2.94 -28.86 7.01
CA TRP A 158 2.28 -29.49 5.87
C TRP A 158 3.31 -30.34 5.12
N VAL A 159 3.40 -31.62 5.48
CA VAL A 159 4.31 -32.59 4.86
C VAL A 159 3.79 -32.88 3.44
N ARG A 160 4.51 -32.42 2.41
CA ARG A 160 4.13 -32.68 0.99
C ARG A 160 4.42 -34.13 0.62
N ASN A 161 5.57 -34.62 1.09
CA ASN A 161 6.08 -35.96 0.94
C ASN A 161 7.21 -36.17 1.96
N PRO A 162 7.73 -37.40 2.12
CA PRO A 162 8.79 -37.67 3.11
C PRO A 162 10.10 -36.92 2.91
N THR A 163 10.27 -36.20 1.80
CA THR A 163 11.47 -35.41 1.50
C THR A 163 11.24 -33.90 1.57
N GLN A 164 10.01 -33.45 1.85
CA GLN A 164 9.66 -32.04 1.82
C GLN A 164 8.49 -31.69 2.74
N ILE A 165 8.73 -30.70 3.61
CA ILE A 165 7.69 -30.03 4.41
C ILE A 165 7.53 -28.60 3.91
N THR A 166 6.30 -28.13 3.86
CA THR A 166 5.97 -26.72 3.67
C THR A 166 5.21 -26.19 4.87
N THR A 167 5.47 -24.94 5.23
CA THR A 167 4.80 -24.24 6.34
C THR A 167 4.81 -22.74 6.05
N SER A 168 4.21 -21.92 6.92
CA SER A 168 4.33 -20.46 6.89
C SER A 168 4.83 -19.97 8.24
N ILE A 169 5.51 -18.82 8.27
CA ILE A 169 5.93 -18.19 9.53
C ILE A 169 4.69 -17.69 10.28
N LEU A 170 4.51 -18.15 11.52
CA LEU A 170 3.38 -17.84 12.39
C LEU A 170 3.83 -17.07 13.65
N ARG A 171 2.86 -16.53 14.39
CA ARG A 171 3.12 -15.68 15.56
C ARG A 171 3.88 -16.41 16.67
N GLY A 172 3.68 -17.71 16.84
CA GLY A 172 4.35 -18.55 17.84
C GLY A 172 5.75 -19.04 17.44
N ASP A 173 6.20 -18.75 16.22
CA ASP A 173 7.58 -19.00 15.80
C ASP A 173 8.52 -17.94 16.41
N GLY A 174 9.84 -18.15 16.32
CA GLY A 174 10.83 -17.31 16.99
C GLY A 174 12.19 -17.28 16.30
N VAL A 175 13.20 -16.78 17.01
CA VAL A 175 14.60 -16.86 16.59
C VAL A 175 15.24 -18.08 17.25
N GLY A 176 15.84 -18.98 16.48
CA GLY A 176 16.47 -20.17 17.03
C GLY A 176 16.49 -21.38 16.10
N ALA A 177 16.69 -22.57 16.66
CA ALA A 177 16.85 -23.79 15.88
C ALA A 177 15.61 -24.12 15.02
N VAL A 178 15.86 -24.61 13.80
CA VAL A 178 14.83 -25.28 12.99
C VAL A 178 14.88 -26.76 13.25
N LYS A 179 13.75 -27.36 13.64
CA LYS A 179 13.65 -28.81 13.88
C LYS A 179 12.49 -29.44 13.12
N VAL A 180 12.65 -30.73 12.80
CA VAL A 180 11.58 -31.63 12.38
C VAL A 180 11.53 -32.80 13.35
N ILE A 181 10.36 -33.09 13.92
CA ILE A 181 10.14 -34.14 14.92
C ILE A 181 9.13 -35.13 14.34
N ASN A 182 9.55 -36.37 14.16
CA ASN A 182 8.73 -37.47 13.66
C ASN A 182 7.81 -38.06 14.73
N ALA A 183 6.86 -38.93 14.34
CA ALA A 183 5.83 -39.46 15.23
C ALA A 183 6.39 -40.26 16.42
N CYS A 184 7.53 -40.93 16.23
CA CYS A 184 8.24 -41.64 17.29
C CYS A 184 9.09 -40.74 18.21
N GLY A 185 9.10 -39.41 17.99
CA GLY A 185 9.91 -38.47 18.76
C GLY A 185 11.36 -38.29 18.27
N ASN A 186 11.80 -39.03 17.25
CA ASN A 186 13.09 -38.78 16.59
C ASN A 186 13.08 -37.39 15.94
N GLU A 187 14.18 -36.64 16.09
CA GLU A 187 14.27 -35.28 15.57
C GLU A 187 15.51 -35.04 14.70
N ALA A 188 15.37 -34.07 13.79
CA ALA A 188 16.46 -33.48 13.02
C ALA A 188 16.53 -32.00 13.33
N THR A 189 17.74 -31.46 13.48
CA THR A 189 17.98 -30.02 13.61
C THR A 189 18.72 -29.52 12.38
N ALA A 190 18.26 -28.41 11.79
CA ALA A 190 18.93 -27.80 10.65
C ALA A 190 20.25 -27.16 11.07
N ASN A 191 21.18 -27.04 10.12
CA ASN A 191 22.47 -26.36 10.30
C ASN A 191 22.39 -24.83 10.21
N VAL A 192 21.19 -24.26 10.29
CA VAL A 192 20.93 -22.82 10.22
C VAL A 192 19.93 -22.43 11.31
N SER A 193 20.18 -21.29 11.95
CA SER A 193 19.25 -20.69 12.91
C SER A 193 18.21 -19.85 12.16
N PHE A 194 16.93 -20.09 12.48
CA PHE A 194 15.80 -19.33 11.99
C PHE A 194 15.82 -17.89 12.53
N ASN A 195 15.61 -16.91 11.67
CA ASN A 195 15.48 -15.50 12.07
C ASN A 195 14.06 -15.02 11.79
N LYS A 196 13.16 -15.14 12.78
CA LYS A 196 11.86 -14.48 12.70
C LYS A 196 12.03 -12.97 12.83
N ILE A 197 11.51 -12.24 11.86
CA ILE A 197 11.57 -10.78 11.77
C ILE A 197 10.19 -10.24 12.07
N ASP A 198 10.01 -9.72 13.28
CA ASP A 198 8.79 -8.99 13.65
C ASP A 198 8.94 -7.55 13.18
N VAL A 199 7.89 -7.02 12.56
CA VAL A 199 7.85 -5.67 12.00
C VAL A 199 6.85 -4.84 12.79
N SER A 200 7.16 -3.58 13.05
CA SER A 200 6.25 -2.58 13.63
C SER A 200 6.30 -1.29 12.83
N VAL A 201 5.29 -0.43 12.97
CA VAL A 201 5.39 0.96 12.48
C VAL A 201 5.99 1.77 13.61
N GLU A 202 7.18 2.32 13.39
CA GLU A 202 7.88 3.16 14.36
C GLU A 202 7.38 4.59 14.30
N ARG A 203 7.11 5.07 13.08
CA ARG A 203 6.60 6.41 12.84
C ARG A 203 5.69 6.45 11.63
N LEU A 204 4.60 7.18 11.79
CA LEU A 204 3.67 7.52 10.73
C LEU A 204 3.78 9.02 10.46
N VAL A 205 3.99 9.40 9.20
CA VAL A 205 3.94 10.80 8.75
C VAL A 205 2.81 10.93 7.73
N LEU A 206 1.97 11.94 7.94
CA LEU A 206 0.90 12.31 7.03
C LEU A 206 1.28 13.61 6.32
N SER A 207 1.01 13.68 5.02
CA SER A 207 1.26 14.88 4.23
C SER A 207 0.15 15.11 3.20
N GLN A 208 -0.22 16.37 3.02
CA GLN A 208 -1.10 16.84 1.94
C GLN A 208 -0.35 17.78 0.99
N GLY A 209 0.97 17.73 0.96
CA GLY A 209 1.79 18.55 0.06
C GLY A 209 2.05 19.98 0.54
N LEU A 210 1.47 20.42 1.67
CA LEU A 210 1.73 21.72 2.28
C LEU A 210 2.47 21.58 3.63
N PRO A 211 3.81 21.70 3.67
CA PRO A 211 4.56 21.59 4.91
C PRO A 211 4.13 22.62 5.95
N GLY A 212 3.96 22.18 7.20
CA GLY A 212 3.59 23.06 8.32
C GLY A 212 2.12 23.51 8.34
N GLN A 213 1.34 23.19 7.31
CA GLN A 213 -0.10 23.45 7.32
C GLN A 213 -0.88 22.33 8.02
N PRO A 214 -2.03 22.64 8.63
CA PRO A 214 -2.92 21.61 9.16
C PRO A 214 -3.40 20.66 8.06
N LEU A 215 -3.65 19.41 8.43
CA LEU A 215 -4.29 18.45 7.52
C LEU A 215 -5.77 18.80 7.38
N LEU A 216 -6.28 18.85 6.16
CA LEU A 216 -7.67 19.13 5.88
C LEU A 216 -8.49 17.85 5.72
N TYR A 217 -9.71 17.87 6.25
CA TYR A 217 -10.70 16.80 6.13
C TYR A 217 -11.09 16.55 4.66
N ALA A 218 -11.49 15.32 4.32
CA ALA A 218 -11.89 14.93 2.97
C ALA A 218 -10.85 15.18 1.86
N ARG A 219 -9.57 15.40 2.23
CA ARG A 219 -8.48 15.57 1.26
C ARG A 219 -7.65 14.31 1.07
N PRO A 220 -7.22 14.03 -0.17
CA PRO A 220 -6.16 13.07 -0.44
C PRO A 220 -4.95 13.35 0.46
N THR A 221 -4.57 12.36 1.25
CA THR A 221 -3.46 12.42 2.19
C THR A 221 -2.49 11.29 1.87
N PHE A 222 -1.21 11.61 1.86
CA PHE A 222 -0.11 10.68 1.73
C PHE A 222 0.30 10.13 3.10
N PHE A 223 0.40 8.80 3.23
CA PHE A 223 0.80 8.10 4.44
C PHE A 223 2.19 7.47 4.24
N GLN A 224 3.15 7.91 5.05
CA GLN A 224 4.50 7.36 5.10
C GLN A 224 4.68 6.52 6.37
N ASN A 225 4.78 5.21 6.20
CA ASN A 225 4.95 4.27 7.29
C ASN A 225 6.42 3.87 7.42
N TYR A 226 7.12 4.42 8.41
CA TYR A 226 8.49 4.05 8.71
C TYR A 226 8.48 2.79 9.54
N LEU A 227 8.87 1.69 8.92
CA LEU A 227 8.82 0.38 9.55
C LEU A 227 10.09 0.09 10.32
N ARG A 228 9.94 -0.43 11.53
CA ARG A 228 11.02 -1.00 12.33
C ARG A 228 10.93 -2.51 12.30
N SER A 229 12.08 -3.16 12.33
CA SER A 229 12.19 -4.60 12.47
C SER A 229 12.90 -4.98 13.78
N SER A 230 12.56 -6.15 14.32
CA SER A 230 13.24 -6.74 15.48
C SER A 230 14.70 -7.08 15.19
N SER A 231 15.02 -7.42 13.94
CA SER A 231 16.36 -7.67 13.44
C SER A 231 16.45 -7.29 11.96
N MET A 232 17.66 -7.02 11.45
CA MET A 232 17.85 -6.79 10.02
C MET A 232 17.80 -8.13 9.26
N PRO A 233 17.20 -8.18 8.06
CA PRO A 233 17.22 -9.37 7.23
C PRO A 233 18.65 -9.77 6.86
N ARG A 234 18.94 -11.06 6.97
CA ARG A 234 20.20 -11.67 6.51
C ARG A 234 20.03 -12.22 5.10
N ALA A 235 21.14 -12.60 4.47
CA ALA A 235 21.08 -13.41 3.25
C ALA A 235 20.28 -14.70 3.49
N GLY A 236 19.26 -14.94 2.65
CA GLY A 236 18.36 -16.08 2.77
C GLY A 236 17.09 -15.84 3.60
N ASP A 237 16.99 -14.72 4.32
CA ASP A 237 15.73 -14.30 4.95
C ASP A 237 14.81 -13.65 3.89
N THR A 238 13.49 -13.68 4.11
CA THR A 238 12.51 -13.05 3.21
C THR A 238 11.58 -12.11 3.96
N VAL A 239 11.52 -10.86 3.52
CA VAL A 239 10.57 -9.86 4.02
C VAL A 239 9.47 -9.69 2.98
N ALA A 240 8.23 -9.89 3.40
CA ALA A 240 7.07 -9.73 2.53
C ALA A 240 5.93 -8.98 3.24
N LEU A 241 5.25 -8.16 2.45
CA LEU A 241 4.09 -7.33 2.76
C LEU A 241 3.28 -7.23 1.46
N ASP A 242 1.96 -7.41 1.51
CA ASP A 242 1.10 -7.34 0.32
C ASP A 242 0.01 -6.27 0.38
N ARG A 243 -0.32 -5.78 1.58
CA ARG A 243 -1.40 -4.81 1.78
C ARG A 243 -1.19 -3.96 3.02
N VAL A 244 -1.56 -2.68 2.88
CA VAL A 244 -1.74 -1.77 4.01
C VAL A 244 -3.22 -1.42 4.11
N GLU A 245 -3.76 -1.49 5.32
CA GLU A 245 -5.10 -1.02 5.65
C GLU A 245 -5.00 0.21 6.55
N VAL A 246 -5.71 1.27 6.19
CA VAL A 246 -5.81 2.48 7.00
C VAL A 246 -7.27 2.67 7.39
N THR A 247 -7.55 2.61 8.68
CA THR A 247 -8.89 2.80 9.21
C THR A 247 -8.96 4.11 9.96
N PHE A 248 -9.84 5.00 9.51
CA PHE A 248 -10.24 6.17 10.29
C PHE A 248 -11.42 5.81 11.17
N THR A 249 -11.43 6.28 12.41
CA THR A 249 -12.56 6.18 13.33
C THR A 249 -12.80 7.54 13.95
N ASP A 250 -14.03 8.03 13.83
CA ASP A 250 -14.48 9.22 14.53
C ASP A 250 -14.86 8.81 15.97
N PRO A 251 -14.13 9.26 17.00
CA PRO A 251 -14.38 8.83 18.37
C PRO A 251 -15.71 9.34 18.94
N ARG A 252 -16.35 10.34 18.31
CA ARG A 252 -17.60 10.95 18.81
C ARG A 252 -18.81 10.06 18.58
N ASN A 253 -18.81 9.30 17.48
CA ASN A 253 -19.93 8.44 17.06
C ASN A 253 -19.49 7.01 16.69
N ASN A 254 -18.19 6.71 16.81
CA ASN A 254 -17.58 5.44 16.47
C ASN A 254 -17.79 5.02 14.99
N ALA A 255 -18.14 5.97 14.11
CA ALA A 255 -18.18 5.74 12.68
C ALA A 255 -16.76 5.47 12.18
N SER A 256 -16.59 4.45 11.37
CA SER A 256 -15.27 4.06 10.85
C SER A 256 -15.30 3.77 9.36
N TYR A 257 -14.17 4.02 8.71
CA TYR A 257 -13.99 3.75 7.30
C TYR A 257 -12.56 3.23 7.06
N THR A 258 -12.47 2.10 6.36
CA THR A 258 -11.19 1.42 6.08
C THR A 258 -10.83 1.49 4.61
N TYR A 259 -9.68 2.09 4.32
CA TYR A 259 -9.01 1.98 3.04
C TYR A 259 -8.15 0.72 3.02
N ARG A 260 -8.28 -0.07 1.96
CA ARG A 260 -7.41 -1.22 1.69
C ARG A 260 -6.59 -0.92 0.45
N LYS A 261 -5.28 -0.86 0.59
CA LYS A 261 -4.37 -0.56 -0.52
C LYS A 261 -3.39 -1.73 -0.69
N PRO A 262 -3.33 -2.35 -1.89
CA PRO A 262 -2.28 -3.32 -2.18
C PRO A 262 -0.92 -2.61 -2.12
N TYR A 263 0.12 -3.35 -1.75
CA TYR A 263 1.47 -2.83 -1.69
C TYR A 263 2.41 -3.70 -2.50
N THR A 264 3.13 -3.07 -3.43
CA THR A 264 4.12 -3.70 -4.30
C THR A 264 5.46 -2.96 -4.29
N GLY A 265 5.59 -1.92 -3.45
CA GLY A 265 6.79 -1.11 -3.34
C GLY A 265 7.92 -1.82 -2.59
N ALA A 266 9.09 -1.18 -2.57
CA ALA A 266 10.22 -1.67 -1.78
C ALA A 266 9.90 -1.64 -0.28
N ILE A 267 10.40 -2.61 0.49
CA ILE A 267 10.21 -2.66 1.94
C ILE A 267 11.53 -2.28 2.60
N GLN A 268 11.59 -1.06 3.13
CA GLN A 268 12.75 -0.59 3.89
C GLN A 268 12.54 -0.84 5.38
N LEU A 269 13.47 -1.58 5.99
CA LEU A 269 13.47 -1.93 7.40
C LEU A 269 14.68 -1.30 8.12
N ARG A 270 14.50 -1.02 9.41
CA ARG A 270 15.50 -0.44 10.30
C ARG A 270 15.31 -0.97 11.71
N THR A 271 16.33 -0.89 12.56
CA THR A 271 16.25 -1.35 13.96
C THR A 271 15.94 -0.25 14.97
N GLY A 272 15.95 1.02 14.55
CA GLY A 272 15.70 2.19 15.40
C GLY A 272 14.85 3.27 14.72
N ALA A 273 14.66 4.39 15.42
CA ALA A 273 13.89 5.52 14.91
C ALA A 273 14.50 6.10 13.62
N PRO A 274 13.69 6.54 12.65
CA PRO A 274 14.19 7.19 11.45
C PRO A 274 14.91 8.50 11.77
N SER A 275 16.04 8.73 11.09
CA SER A 275 16.78 9.99 11.19
C SER A 275 15.97 11.14 10.57
N ALA A 276 16.33 12.39 10.89
CA ALA A 276 15.72 13.54 10.23
C ALA A 276 15.95 13.57 8.72
N ALA A 277 17.02 12.94 8.21
CA ALA A 277 17.24 12.79 6.77
C ALA A 277 16.33 11.70 6.18
N ASP A 278 16.16 10.58 6.88
CA ASP A 278 15.29 9.48 6.43
C ASP A 278 13.83 9.93 6.34
N LEU A 279 13.38 10.76 7.28
CA LEU A 279 12.03 11.31 7.30
C LEU A 279 11.72 12.21 6.11
N ARG A 280 12.75 12.70 5.43
CA ARG A 280 12.61 13.56 4.26
C ARG A 280 12.71 12.81 2.94
N ASP A 281 13.14 11.54 2.96
CA ASP A 281 13.26 10.70 1.78
C ASP A 281 12.17 9.62 1.79
N ILE A 282 11.20 9.78 0.89
CA ILE A 282 10.02 8.92 0.81
C ILE A 282 10.37 7.46 0.43
N LEU A 283 11.54 7.21 -0.16
CA LEU A 283 11.96 5.85 -0.52
C LEU A 283 12.18 4.97 0.71
N ASN A 284 12.39 5.59 1.87
CA ASN A 284 12.69 4.92 3.12
C ASN A 284 11.45 4.57 3.96
N SER A 285 10.26 4.71 3.40
CA SER A 285 8.98 4.39 4.03
C SER A 285 8.09 3.50 3.15
N VAL A 286 7.18 2.78 3.81
CA VAL A 286 6.06 2.09 3.15
C VAL A 286 4.97 3.11 2.88
N ASN A 287 4.83 3.44 1.61
CA ASN A 287 4.04 4.57 1.13
C ASN A 287 2.64 4.13 0.71
N VAL A 288 1.63 4.91 1.12
CA VAL A 288 0.24 4.71 0.72
C VAL A 288 -0.37 6.05 0.31
N PHE A 289 -0.88 6.10 -0.92
CA PHE A 289 -1.32 7.33 -1.57
C PHE A 289 -2.83 7.47 -1.62
N ASN A 290 -3.27 8.72 -1.75
CA ASN A 290 -4.66 9.12 -1.98
C ASN A 290 -5.63 8.47 -0.98
N ILE A 291 -5.37 8.74 0.30
CA ILE A 291 -6.20 8.32 1.43
C ILE A 291 -6.87 9.56 1.99
N ALA A 292 -8.21 9.60 2.00
CA ALA A 292 -8.95 10.76 2.51
C ALA A 292 -9.91 10.32 3.61
N PRO A 293 -10.05 11.05 4.72
CA PRO A 293 -11.10 10.75 5.68
C PRO A 293 -12.43 11.26 5.12
N ILE A 294 -13.15 10.43 4.35
CA ILE A 294 -14.47 10.80 3.78
C ILE A 294 -15.65 10.04 4.40
N GLY A 295 -15.39 9.00 5.21
CA GLY A 295 -16.35 8.41 6.15
C GLY A 295 -17.74 8.08 5.60
N GLY A 296 -18.71 7.93 6.51
CA GLY A 296 -20.15 7.80 6.21
C GLY A 296 -20.94 8.95 6.84
N ALA A 297 -22.28 8.87 6.85
CA ALA A 297 -23.12 9.89 7.45
C ALA A 297 -22.71 10.23 8.90
N GLY A 298 -22.51 11.51 9.21
CA GLY A 298 -22.08 12.00 10.52
C GLY A 298 -20.57 11.98 10.77
N PHE A 299 -19.75 11.50 9.84
CA PHE A 299 -18.30 11.61 9.90
C PHE A 299 -17.87 13.03 9.53
N VAL A 300 -17.19 13.74 10.44
CA VAL A 300 -16.85 15.17 10.26
C VAL A 300 -15.40 15.47 10.66
N ALA A 301 -14.90 16.65 10.29
CA ALA A 301 -13.58 17.13 10.69
C ALA A 301 -13.38 17.14 12.22
N GLY A 302 -12.11 17.13 12.66
CA GLY A 302 -11.70 17.07 14.06
C GLY A 302 -10.65 16.00 14.32
N ASP A 303 -10.55 15.57 15.58
CA ASP A 303 -9.61 14.54 16.01
C ASP A 303 -10.12 13.15 15.59
N LEU A 304 -9.44 12.54 14.63
CA LEU A 304 -9.76 11.21 14.13
C LEU A 304 -8.74 10.20 14.61
N LYS A 305 -9.21 9.07 15.11
CA LYS A 305 -8.35 7.92 15.39
C LYS A 305 -7.97 7.27 14.06
N ILE A 306 -6.69 6.99 13.88
CA ILE A 306 -6.12 6.31 12.73
C ILE A 306 -5.51 5.00 13.20
N ASP A 307 -6.01 3.89 12.66
CA ASP A 307 -5.39 2.57 12.79
C ASP A 307 -4.74 2.19 11.45
N VAL A 308 -3.41 2.04 11.43
CA VAL A 308 -2.67 1.48 10.29
C VAL A 308 -2.35 0.03 10.58
N GLU A 309 -2.83 -0.86 9.72
CA GLU A 309 -2.61 -2.31 9.81
C GLU A 309 -1.89 -2.81 8.56
N ILE A 310 -0.79 -3.53 8.76
CA ILE A 310 0.04 -4.04 7.68
C ILE A 310 -0.11 -5.55 7.60
N PHE A 311 -0.29 -6.07 6.38
CA PHE A 311 -0.58 -7.47 6.13
C PHE A 311 0.42 -8.11 5.17
N ASN A 312 0.54 -9.43 5.29
CA ASN A 312 1.17 -10.30 4.32
C ASN A 312 0.36 -11.61 4.23
N ARG A 313 -0.16 -11.94 3.06
CA ARG A 313 -0.95 -13.14 2.77
C ARG A 313 -2.13 -13.33 3.73
N GLY A 314 -2.79 -12.22 4.06
CA GLY A 314 -3.92 -12.18 5.01
C GLY A 314 -3.54 -12.23 6.48
N VAL A 315 -2.26 -12.35 6.84
CA VAL A 315 -1.77 -12.30 8.22
C VAL A 315 -1.36 -10.87 8.57
N ARG A 316 -1.87 -10.34 9.70
CA ARG A 316 -1.48 -9.02 10.19
C ARG A 316 -0.07 -9.06 10.79
N LEU A 317 0.86 -8.34 10.16
CA LEU A 317 2.22 -8.13 10.64
C LEU A 317 2.22 -7.22 11.86
N THR A 318 1.57 -6.05 11.75
CA THR A 318 1.53 -5.02 12.79
C THR A 318 0.27 -4.18 12.72
N LYS A 319 -0.02 -3.52 13.85
CA LYS A 319 -1.01 -2.45 13.98
C LYS A 319 -0.36 -1.26 14.67
N PHE A 320 -0.57 -0.08 14.14
CA PHE A 320 -0.18 1.19 14.74
C PHE A 320 -1.40 2.09 14.87
N THR A 321 -1.55 2.73 16.02
CA THR A 321 -2.70 3.57 16.33
C THR A 321 -2.21 4.95 16.71
N THR A 322 -2.80 5.98 16.11
CA THR A 322 -2.58 7.37 16.48
C THR A 322 -3.88 8.15 16.40
N THR A 323 -3.90 9.36 16.96
CA THR A 323 -4.96 10.34 16.73
C THR A 323 -4.36 11.48 15.93
N GLN A 324 -5.06 11.89 14.88
CA GLN A 324 -4.67 13.02 14.05
C GLN A 324 -5.84 13.98 13.92
N ARG A 325 -5.56 15.26 14.14
CA ARG A 325 -6.50 16.33 13.87
C ARG A 325 -6.56 16.65 12.38
N PHE A 326 -7.76 16.65 11.83
CA PHE A 326 -8.07 17.17 10.50
C PHE A 326 -8.95 18.40 10.65
N GLU A 327 -8.49 19.55 10.16
CA GLU A 327 -9.29 20.77 10.13
C GLU A 327 -10.36 20.67 9.04
N GLN A 328 -11.39 21.50 9.16
CA GLN A 328 -12.46 21.53 8.18
C GLN A 328 -11.92 22.04 6.83
N ASN A 329 -12.25 21.32 5.76
CA ASN A 329 -12.02 21.80 4.39
C ASN A 329 -13.03 22.91 4.09
N ILE A 330 -12.60 24.17 4.22
CA ILE A 330 -13.44 25.34 3.98
C ILE A 330 -13.35 25.69 2.50
N ARG A 331 -14.51 25.80 1.85
CA ARG A 331 -14.58 26.20 0.45
C ARG A 331 -14.52 27.72 0.35
N LEU A 332 -13.37 28.25 -0.07
CA LEU A 332 -13.15 29.67 -0.34
C LEU A 332 -13.81 30.05 -1.67
N ARG A 333 -14.82 30.90 -1.62
CA ARG A 333 -15.53 31.35 -2.82
C ARG A 333 -14.98 32.66 -3.36
N VAL A 334 -14.71 32.67 -4.66
CA VAL A 334 -14.21 33.79 -5.44
C VAL A 334 -15.26 34.18 -6.49
N ILE A 335 -15.74 35.41 -6.43
CA ILE A 335 -16.66 35.95 -7.44
C ILE A 335 -15.84 36.52 -8.60
N LEU A 336 -16.11 36.03 -9.81
CA LEU A 336 -15.60 36.58 -11.05
C LEU A 336 -16.65 37.52 -11.66
N VAL A 337 -16.30 38.80 -11.80
CA VAL A 337 -17.14 39.82 -12.41
C VAL A 337 -16.64 40.07 -13.83
N PRO A 338 -17.40 39.71 -14.88
CA PRO A 338 -17.01 40.01 -16.25
C PRO A 338 -16.86 41.51 -16.47
N MET A 339 -15.72 41.94 -17.01
CA MET A 339 -15.49 43.30 -17.45
C MET A 339 -15.34 43.30 -18.98
N MET A 340 -16.39 43.70 -19.68
CA MET A 340 -16.51 43.54 -21.13
C MET A 340 -16.30 44.87 -21.87
N ARG A 341 -15.83 44.79 -23.10
CA ARG A 341 -15.81 45.93 -24.02
C ARG A 341 -17.20 46.48 -24.34
N GLN A 342 -17.26 47.74 -24.74
CA GLN A 342 -18.48 48.35 -25.27
C GLN A 342 -19.05 47.54 -26.44
N ASN A 343 -20.38 47.45 -26.53
CA ASN A 343 -21.10 46.71 -27.58
C ASN A 343 -20.77 45.21 -27.71
N TYR A 344 -20.34 44.56 -26.62
CA TYR A 344 -20.13 43.12 -26.61
C TYR A 344 -21.44 42.35 -26.93
N SER A 345 -21.32 41.16 -27.55
CA SER A 345 -22.44 40.26 -27.76
C SER A 345 -22.55 39.20 -26.64
N GLY A 346 -23.74 38.64 -26.43
CA GLY A 346 -23.91 37.53 -25.47
C GLY A 346 -23.00 36.34 -25.75
N ALA A 347 -22.71 36.06 -27.03
CA ALA A 347 -21.76 35.02 -27.43
C ALA A 347 -20.32 35.35 -27.02
N GLN A 348 -19.91 36.62 -27.08
CA GLN A 348 -18.58 37.06 -26.65
C GLN A 348 -18.41 36.94 -25.13
N LEU A 349 -19.43 37.34 -24.36
CA LEU A 349 -19.44 37.14 -22.90
C LEU A 349 -19.35 35.65 -22.54
N GLN A 350 -20.13 34.79 -23.20
CA GLN A 350 -20.08 33.35 -22.94
C GLN A 350 -18.71 32.76 -23.30
N THR A 351 -18.13 33.18 -24.43
CA THR A 351 -16.80 32.73 -24.86
C THR A 351 -15.73 33.09 -23.83
N LEU A 352 -15.77 34.31 -23.29
CA LEU A 352 -14.85 34.74 -22.23
C LEU A 352 -14.98 33.85 -20.99
N LYS A 353 -16.22 33.57 -20.55
CA LYS A 353 -16.48 32.69 -19.40
C LYS A 353 -15.98 31.27 -19.62
N ASP A 354 -16.32 30.66 -20.75
CA ASP A 354 -15.96 29.28 -21.08
C ASP A 354 -14.44 29.09 -21.20
N ASN A 355 -13.75 30.07 -21.78
CA ASN A 355 -12.30 30.04 -21.87
C ASN A 355 -11.65 30.16 -20.48
N THR A 356 -12.12 31.09 -19.65
CA THR A 356 -11.60 31.27 -18.30
C THR A 356 -11.88 30.06 -17.39
N ASP A 357 -13.09 29.50 -17.42
CA ASP A 357 -13.45 28.34 -16.60
C ASP A 357 -12.61 27.10 -16.91
N ARG A 358 -12.22 26.91 -18.18
CA ARG A 358 -11.40 25.77 -18.63
C ARG A 358 -10.07 25.70 -17.87
N ASN A 359 -9.46 26.84 -17.58
CA ASN A 359 -8.16 26.89 -16.90
C ASN A 359 -8.29 26.99 -15.37
N LEU A 360 -9.41 27.50 -14.88
CA LEU A 360 -9.71 27.51 -13.45
C LEU A 360 -10.00 26.10 -12.90
N ASP A 361 -10.35 25.12 -13.75
CA ASP A 361 -10.56 23.74 -13.30
C ASP A 361 -9.33 23.13 -12.62
N GLU A 362 -8.13 23.48 -13.08
CA GLU A 362 -6.88 23.11 -12.42
C GLU A 362 -6.82 23.71 -11.01
N LEU A 363 -7.12 25.01 -10.87
CA LEU A 363 -7.12 25.73 -9.59
C LEU A 363 -8.13 25.16 -8.58
N ARG A 364 -9.30 24.73 -9.05
CA ARG A 364 -10.35 24.11 -8.21
C ARG A 364 -9.89 22.80 -7.59
N ARG A 365 -8.93 22.10 -8.19
CA ARG A 365 -8.41 20.81 -7.72
C ARG A 365 -7.19 20.95 -6.82
N ARG A 366 -6.63 22.16 -6.69
CA ARG A 366 -5.43 22.41 -5.88
C ARG A 366 -5.72 22.36 -4.40
N ILE A 367 -4.73 21.94 -3.63
CA ILE A 367 -4.80 21.96 -2.16
C ILE A 367 -4.35 23.35 -1.69
N MET A 368 -5.29 24.14 -1.17
CA MET A 368 -4.99 25.38 -0.48
C MET A 368 -4.99 25.17 1.05
N PRO A 369 -4.29 26.02 1.84
CA PRO A 369 -4.28 25.92 3.30
C PRO A 369 -5.65 25.94 3.96
N THR A 370 -6.60 26.69 3.37
CA THR A 370 -7.96 26.85 3.87
C THR A 370 -8.92 25.79 3.33
N GLY A 371 -8.61 25.20 2.16
CA GLY A 371 -9.47 24.22 1.52
C GLY A 371 -9.71 24.44 0.04
N ASP A 372 -10.92 24.17 -0.42
CA ASP A 372 -11.29 24.21 -1.84
C ASP A 372 -11.45 25.65 -2.31
N VAL A 373 -11.07 25.95 -3.54
CA VAL A 373 -11.42 27.24 -4.16
C VAL A 373 -12.59 27.03 -5.11
N ASP A 374 -13.60 27.88 -4.96
CA ASP A 374 -14.79 27.89 -5.79
C ASP A 374 -14.87 29.19 -6.58
N PHE A 375 -14.67 29.11 -7.89
CA PHE A 375 -14.88 30.24 -8.77
C PHE A 375 -16.32 30.23 -9.28
N VAL A 376 -17.03 31.32 -9.03
CA VAL A 376 -18.40 31.53 -9.50
C VAL A 376 -18.50 32.86 -10.25
N TRP A 377 -19.37 32.92 -11.25
CA TRP A 377 -19.57 34.15 -12.02
C TRP A 377 -20.65 35.03 -11.40
N SER A 378 -20.39 36.33 -11.37
CA SER A 378 -21.43 37.33 -11.14
C SER A 378 -22.41 37.37 -12.31
N ASN A 379 -23.65 37.73 -11.99
CA ASN A 379 -24.66 38.10 -12.99
C ASN A 379 -24.46 39.52 -13.51
N ASP A 380 -23.70 40.33 -12.80
CA ASP A 380 -23.38 41.69 -13.21
C ASP A 380 -22.21 41.68 -14.19
N VAL A 381 -22.26 42.59 -15.16
CA VAL A 381 -21.17 42.84 -16.11
C VAL A 381 -20.80 44.29 -16.00
N ILE A 382 -19.51 44.58 -15.82
CA ILE A 382 -18.99 45.94 -15.85
C ILE A 382 -18.55 46.22 -17.28
N VAL A 383 -18.85 47.41 -17.80
CA VAL A 383 -18.44 47.83 -19.15
C VAL A 383 -17.63 49.12 -19.00
N PRO A 384 -16.29 49.04 -18.99
CA PRO A 384 -15.43 50.21 -18.96
C PRO A 384 -15.64 51.10 -20.19
N ASP A 385 -15.52 52.41 -20.01
CA ASP A 385 -15.59 53.40 -21.09
C ASP A 385 -14.22 53.61 -21.78
N GLU A 386 -13.14 53.12 -21.17
CA GLU A 386 -11.75 53.27 -21.62
C GLU A 386 -11.01 51.93 -21.60
N GLN A 387 -9.82 51.88 -22.20
CA GLN A 387 -8.90 50.74 -22.02
C GLN A 387 -8.34 50.74 -20.59
N LEU A 388 -8.01 49.56 -20.07
CA LEU A 388 -7.56 49.36 -18.70
C LEU A 388 -6.09 48.96 -18.64
N GLU A 389 -5.34 49.61 -17.76
CA GLU A 389 -3.97 49.22 -17.40
C GLU A 389 -4.00 48.39 -16.11
N LEU A 390 -3.77 47.09 -16.24
CA LEU A 390 -4.11 46.16 -15.17
C LEU A 390 -3.17 46.23 -13.95
N ASP A 391 -1.97 46.78 -14.05
CA ASP A 391 -1.06 47.04 -12.91
C ASP A 391 -1.31 48.41 -12.23
N ASN A 392 -2.30 49.17 -12.69
CA ASN A 392 -2.61 50.48 -12.13
C ASN A 392 -3.51 50.38 -10.89
N PHE A 393 -2.92 50.63 -9.72
CA PHE A 393 -3.62 50.69 -8.43
C PHE A 393 -4.83 51.63 -8.45
N PHE A 394 -4.70 52.82 -9.03
CA PHE A 394 -5.75 53.83 -8.99
C PHE A 394 -6.95 53.43 -9.84
N GLU A 395 -6.72 52.79 -10.99
CA GLU A 395 -7.82 52.29 -11.82
C GLU A 395 -8.55 51.15 -11.09
N LEU A 396 -7.84 50.18 -10.50
CA LEU A 396 -8.50 49.12 -9.72
C LEU A 396 -9.32 49.71 -8.56
N PHE A 397 -8.77 50.70 -7.86
CA PHE A 397 -9.47 51.37 -6.76
C PHE A 397 -10.76 52.08 -7.22
N GLN A 398 -10.78 52.64 -8.43
CA GLN A 398 -11.99 53.25 -9.00
C GLN A 398 -13.08 52.22 -9.33
N TYR A 399 -12.71 51.02 -9.76
CA TYR A 399 -13.65 49.94 -10.08
C TYR A 399 -14.02 49.06 -8.88
N ALA A 400 -13.23 49.09 -7.80
CA ALA A 400 -13.47 48.34 -6.56
C ALA A 400 -14.92 48.45 -6.01
N PRO A 401 -15.56 49.63 -5.95
CA PRO A 401 -16.95 49.74 -5.51
C PRO A 401 -17.95 49.00 -6.41
N GLN A 402 -17.68 48.90 -7.71
CA GLN A 402 -18.54 48.16 -8.64
C GLN A 402 -18.37 46.65 -8.48
N LEU A 403 -17.12 46.21 -8.32
CA LEU A 403 -16.79 44.80 -8.03
C LEU A 403 -17.45 44.36 -6.71
N ASP A 404 -17.33 45.17 -5.65
CA ASP A 404 -17.96 44.84 -4.37
C ASP A 404 -19.49 44.79 -4.46
N ARG A 405 -20.11 45.76 -5.15
CA ARG A 405 -21.56 45.70 -5.39
C ARG A 405 -21.98 44.41 -6.09
N ALA A 406 -21.17 43.92 -7.03
CA ALA A 406 -21.45 42.68 -7.73
C ALA A 406 -21.37 41.45 -6.82
N ARG A 407 -20.38 41.41 -5.93
CA ARG A 407 -20.26 40.39 -4.89
C ARG A 407 -21.42 40.44 -3.90
N SER A 408 -21.73 41.64 -3.38
CA SER A 408 -22.84 41.85 -2.44
C SER A 408 -24.17 41.34 -3.02
N ARG A 409 -24.50 41.71 -4.26
CA ARG A 409 -25.70 41.21 -4.95
C ARG A 409 -25.69 39.70 -5.18
N TRP A 410 -24.53 39.11 -5.37
CA TRP A 410 -24.40 37.65 -5.50
C TRP A 410 -24.65 36.97 -4.14
N ASN A 411 -24.05 37.47 -3.06
CA ASN A 411 -24.26 36.97 -1.69
C ASN A 411 -25.74 37.05 -1.28
N ASP A 412 -26.42 38.17 -1.57
CA ASP A 412 -27.85 38.37 -1.26
C ASP A 412 -28.77 37.33 -1.92
N ARG A 413 -28.31 36.70 -3.00
CA ARG A 413 -29.08 35.71 -3.79
C ARG A 413 -28.57 34.29 -3.61
N SER A 414 -27.56 34.09 -2.78
CA SER A 414 -26.88 32.83 -2.55
C SER A 414 -27.09 32.38 -1.10
N SER A 415 -27.08 31.07 -0.86
CA SER A 415 -27.12 30.50 0.48
C SER A 415 -25.76 30.52 1.20
N ALA A 416 -24.74 31.11 0.58
CA ALA A 416 -23.39 31.16 1.11
C ALA A 416 -22.64 32.39 0.60
N ASP A 417 -21.74 32.92 1.41
CA ASP A 417 -21.03 34.16 1.14
C ASP A 417 -19.73 33.95 0.37
N ALA A 418 -19.39 34.92 -0.46
CA ALA A 418 -18.06 35.10 -1.01
C ALA A 418 -17.35 36.30 -0.36
N LEU A 419 -16.06 36.13 -0.09
CA LEU A 419 -15.19 37.11 0.57
C LEU A 419 -14.18 37.75 -0.40
N ILE A 420 -14.01 37.17 -1.59
CA ILE A 420 -13.04 37.58 -2.61
C ILE A 420 -13.77 37.92 -3.89
N THR A 421 -13.41 39.04 -4.52
CA THR A 421 -13.95 39.45 -5.83
C THR A 421 -12.83 39.77 -6.80
N PHE A 422 -12.95 39.24 -8.01
CA PHE A 422 -12.04 39.54 -9.11
C PHE A 422 -12.79 40.03 -10.35
N GLY A 423 -12.29 41.09 -10.97
CA GLY A 423 -12.65 41.46 -12.34
C GLY A 423 -12.00 40.50 -13.34
N ALA A 424 -12.79 39.87 -14.21
CA ALA A 424 -12.29 39.09 -15.34
C ALA A 424 -12.41 39.93 -16.61
N VAL A 425 -11.29 40.52 -17.04
CA VAL A 425 -11.25 41.62 -18.02
C VAL A 425 -11.08 41.10 -19.44
N ASP A 426 -11.95 41.52 -20.35
CA ASP A 426 -11.84 41.23 -21.78
C ASP A 426 -10.45 41.66 -22.30
N PRO A 427 -9.65 40.73 -22.86
CA PRO A 427 -8.30 41.02 -23.35
C PRO A 427 -8.20 42.16 -24.35
N THR A 428 -9.29 42.46 -25.06
CA THR A 428 -9.31 43.48 -26.11
C THR A 428 -9.40 44.91 -25.58
N ILE A 429 -9.69 45.07 -24.28
CA ILE A 429 -9.69 46.37 -23.60
C ILE A 429 -8.51 46.52 -22.63
N VAL A 430 -7.58 45.57 -22.59
CA VAL A 430 -6.38 45.67 -21.76
C VAL A 430 -5.27 46.37 -22.53
N THR A 431 -4.63 47.34 -21.89
CA THR A 431 -3.41 48.03 -22.35
C THR A 431 -2.22 47.70 -21.45
N GLY A 432 -1.01 47.87 -21.98
CA GLY A 432 0.22 47.55 -21.25
C GLY A 432 0.62 46.08 -21.34
N SER A 433 1.63 45.71 -20.55
CA SER A 433 2.18 44.34 -20.50
C SER A 433 1.76 43.55 -19.26
N ALA A 434 1.09 44.19 -18.31
CA ALA A 434 0.58 43.52 -17.11
C ALA A 434 -0.71 42.77 -17.43
N ASP A 435 -0.88 41.60 -16.82
CA ASP A 435 -2.05 40.75 -17.06
C ASP A 435 -3.01 40.72 -15.84
N GLY A 436 -2.71 41.42 -14.73
CA GLY A 436 -3.59 41.52 -13.55
C GLY A 436 -3.00 42.32 -12.37
N TYR A 437 -3.79 42.51 -11.32
CA TYR A 437 -3.37 43.16 -10.06
C TYR A 437 -4.39 42.88 -8.95
N GLY A 438 -3.89 42.57 -7.75
CA GLY A 438 -4.70 42.35 -6.55
C GLY A 438 -4.39 43.34 -5.42
N LEU A 439 -5.43 43.66 -4.65
CA LEU A 439 -5.34 44.36 -3.38
C LEU A 439 -5.56 43.36 -2.25
N TRP A 440 -4.49 43.13 -1.49
CA TRP A 440 -4.58 42.58 -0.14
C TRP A 440 -4.19 43.69 0.85
N PRO A 441 -4.91 43.84 1.97
CA PRO A 441 -4.58 44.84 2.97
C PRO A 441 -3.24 44.48 3.64
N ASP A 442 -2.14 45.05 3.13
CA ASP A 442 -1.02 45.41 3.99
C ASP A 442 -1.37 46.78 4.59
N ALA A 443 -1.80 46.76 5.86
CA ALA A 443 -2.19 47.96 6.59
C ALA A 443 -1.11 49.06 6.53
N SER A 444 0.17 48.69 6.36
CA SER A 444 1.29 49.63 6.28
C SER A 444 1.46 50.27 4.89
N ALA A 445 1.09 49.59 3.81
CA ALA A 445 1.13 50.13 2.45
C ALA A 445 -0.06 51.05 2.17
N MET A 446 -1.26 50.69 2.65
CA MET A 446 -2.46 51.51 2.51
C MET A 446 -2.40 52.80 3.33
N ALA A 447 -1.75 52.78 4.50
CA ALA A 447 -1.52 53.98 5.32
C ALA A 447 -0.58 55.00 4.63
N ASN A 448 0.35 54.53 3.80
CA ASN A 448 1.31 55.39 3.10
C ASN A 448 0.80 55.94 1.77
N SER A 449 -0.12 55.27 1.08
CA SER A 449 -0.59 55.72 -0.25
C SER A 449 -1.82 56.64 -0.23
N LEU A 450 -2.67 56.57 0.81
CA LEU A 450 -3.98 57.25 0.81
C LEU A 450 -4.06 58.50 1.70
N GLY A 451 -3.00 58.86 2.42
CA GLY A 451 -3.00 60.02 3.31
C GLY A 451 -3.88 59.80 4.56
N LEU A 452 -3.43 60.33 5.69
CA LEU A 452 -3.82 59.95 7.06
C LEU A 452 -5.27 60.30 7.49
N ASN A 453 -6.22 60.52 6.58
CA ASN A 453 -7.58 60.96 6.94
C ASN A 453 -8.68 59.90 6.72
N PHE A 454 -8.33 58.68 6.27
CA PHE A 454 -9.30 57.58 6.11
C PHE A 454 -9.29 56.59 7.30
N LEU A 455 -8.31 56.67 8.21
CA LEU A 455 -8.06 55.68 9.26
C LEU A 455 -8.76 55.95 10.61
N ASP A 456 -9.40 57.11 10.80
CA ASP A 456 -10.01 57.47 12.10
C ASP A 456 -11.34 56.77 12.41
N ALA A 457 -11.87 55.94 11.50
CA ALA A 457 -13.12 55.21 11.71
C ALA A 457 -12.95 53.72 12.06
N TRP A 458 -11.72 53.21 12.17
CA TRP A 458 -11.45 51.76 12.18
C TRP A 458 -10.53 51.24 13.29
N CYS A 459 -10.22 52.05 14.29
CA CYS A 459 -9.43 51.61 15.45
C CYS A 459 -10.29 51.46 16.69
N ASP A 460 -10.95 50.31 16.82
CA ASP A 460 -11.07 49.64 18.11
C ASP A 460 -10.98 48.12 17.90
N VAL A 461 -10.33 47.44 18.83
CA VAL A 461 -10.00 46.00 18.86
C VAL A 461 -8.63 45.62 18.26
N ALA A 462 -7.58 45.99 19.01
CA ALA A 462 -6.31 45.28 18.99
C ALA A 462 -6.26 44.22 20.10
N ASN A 463 -5.71 43.05 19.75
CA ASN A 463 -5.24 41.97 20.61
C ASN A 463 -6.28 41.01 21.22
N ALA A 464 -6.61 39.97 20.41
CA ALA A 464 -6.64 38.57 20.85
C ALA A 464 -6.82 37.56 19.68
N VAL A 465 -7.23 37.99 18.48
CA VAL A 465 -7.53 37.08 17.35
C VAL A 465 -7.00 37.63 16.02
N VAL A 466 -5.66 37.64 15.88
CA VAL A 466 -4.99 37.45 14.58
C VAL A 466 -5.06 35.97 14.14
N ASN A 467 -5.61 35.11 15.00
CA ASN A 467 -5.38 33.66 15.03
C ASN A 467 -6.41 32.77 14.31
N THR A 468 -7.29 33.30 13.45
CA THR A 468 -8.30 32.43 12.79
C THR A 468 -8.46 32.70 11.29
N LEU A 469 -7.51 33.35 10.61
CA LEU A 469 -7.80 34.34 9.55
C LEU A 469 -8.35 35.59 10.28
N SER A 470 -7.77 36.77 10.13
CA SER A 470 -8.42 37.98 10.65
C SER A 470 -9.54 38.36 9.66
N PHE A 471 -10.66 37.65 9.55
CA PHE A 471 -11.64 37.35 10.60
C PHE A 471 -12.24 35.94 10.45
N GLY A 472 -12.09 35.10 11.48
CA GLY A 472 -12.70 33.79 11.56
C GLY A 472 -13.96 33.78 12.39
N LEU A 473 -14.97 33.09 11.86
CA LEU A 473 -16.12 32.57 12.59
C LEU A 473 -15.75 32.10 14.00
N LEU A 474 -16.38 32.69 15.00
CA LEU A 474 -16.84 31.97 16.18
C LEU A 474 -18.31 32.30 16.34
N GLY A 475 -19.12 31.25 16.54
CA GLY A 475 -20.57 31.30 16.58
C GLY A 475 -21.10 32.48 17.38
N SER A 476 -21.90 33.29 16.71
CA SER A 476 -22.75 34.32 17.28
C SER A 476 -24.08 34.13 16.58
N ASP A 477 -25.09 33.71 17.32
CA ASP A 477 -26.45 33.45 16.83
C ASP A 477 -27.17 34.71 16.30
N ASP A 478 -26.49 35.84 16.12
CA ASP A 478 -27.05 37.04 15.50
C ASP A 478 -26.12 37.55 14.38
N GLY A 479 -26.71 37.67 13.20
CA GLY A 479 -26.05 37.89 11.92
C GLY A 479 -25.16 39.13 11.87
N CYS A 480 -23.89 38.90 11.53
CA CYS A 480 -22.97 39.95 11.10
C CYS A 480 -22.67 39.74 9.61
N HIS A 481 -23.47 40.38 8.75
CA HIS A 481 -23.22 40.42 7.31
C HIS A 481 -21.97 41.26 7.04
N LEU A 482 -20.82 40.61 6.81
CA LEU A 482 -19.62 41.28 6.33
C LEU A 482 -19.91 41.94 4.97
N SER A 483 -20.06 43.26 5.02
CA SER A 483 -20.58 44.08 3.90
C SER A 483 -19.48 44.64 2.99
N ILE A 484 -18.21 44.35 3.27
CA ILE A 484 -17.04 44.83 2.51
C ILE A 484 -16.22 43.61 2.07
N PRO A 485 -15.67 43.58 0.84
CA PRO A 485 -14.83 42.48 0.42
C PRO A 485 -13.47 42.62 1.11
N LEU A 486 -12.97 41.53 1.68
CA LEU A 486 -11.66 41.54 2.34
C LEU A 486 -10.53 41.64 1.30
N TYR A 487 -10.81 41.21 0.06
CA TYR A 487 -9.86 41.19 -1.05
C TYR A 487 -10.54 41.51 -2.39
N ILE A 488 -9.93 42.41 -3.17
CA ILE A 488 -10.38 42.81 -4.50
C ILE A 488 -9.20 42.75 -5.46
N GLY A 489 -9.41 42.21 -6.65
CA GLY A 489 -8.43 42.29 -7.72
C GLY A 489 -9.07 42.28 -9.09
N TRP A 490 -8.24 42.27 -10.12
CA TRP A 490 -8.64 41.97 -11.47
C TRP A 490 -7.53 41.24 -12.21
N ALA A 491 -7.90 40.51 -13.24
CA ALA A 491 -6.98 39.97 -14.20
C ALA A 491 -7.63 39.95 -15.57
N LYS A 492 -6.79 39.94 -16.59
CA LYS A 492 -7.20 39.62 -17.94
C LYS A 492 -7.88 38.25 -17.95
N ALA A 493 -8.90 38.10 -18.78
CA ALA A 493 -9.61 36.85 -19.00
C ALA A 493 -9.02 36.12 -20.21
N ASP A 494 -9.40 34.87 -20.43
CA ASP A 494 -8.70 34.04 -21.41
C ASP A 494 -9.25 34.25 -22.83
N ASP A 495 -8.35 34.55 -23.77
CA ASP A 495 -8.70 34.78 -25.18
C ASP A 495 -8.90 33.49 -25.99
N GLY A 496 -8.72 32.32 -25.35
CA GLY A 496 -8.84 31.00 -25.98
C GLY A 496 -7.72 30.68 -26.97
N VAL A 497 -6.71 31.54 -27.10
CA VAL A 497 -5.56 31.32 -27.99
C VAL A 497 -4.55 30.42 -27.29
N PHE A 498 -4.14 29.38 -28.00
CA PHE A 498 -3.11 28.46 -27.56
C PHE A 498 -1.72 29.01 -27.93
N ARG A 499 -0.84 29.17 -26.95
CA ARG A 499 0.53 29.67 -27.16
C ARG A 499 1.51 28.66 -26.55
N GLY A 500 2.41 28.11 -27.36
CA GLY A 500 3.52 27.28 -26.88
C GLY A 500 4.76 28.14 -26.61
N ASP A 501 5.51 27.83 -25.55
CA ASP A 501 6.81 28.47 -25.31
C ASP A 501 7.95 27.79 -26.08
N THR A 502 9.12 28.42 -26.08
CA THR A 502 10.35 27.97 -26.77
C THR A 502 10.90 26.63 -26.29
N ASN A 503 10.40 26.08 -25.17
CA ASN A 503 10.84 24.79 -24.62
C ASN A 503 9.94 23.63 -25.05
N GLY A 504 8.98 23.86 -25.96
CA GLY A 504 8.13 22.80 -26.51
C GLY A 504 7.17 22.18 -25.49
N VAL A 505 7.02 22.80 -24.31
CA VAL A 505 6.01 22.39 -23.35
C VAL A 505 4.71 23.09 -23.71
N ASN A 506 3.69 22.28 -23.96
CA ASN A 506 2.33 22.71 -24.18
C ASN A 506 1.80 23.34 -22.87
N ARG A 507 1.91 24.66 -22.74
CA ARG A 507 1.45 25.43 -21.58
C ARG A 507 0.54 26.53 -22.08
N SER A 508 -0.77 26.35 -21.95
CA SER A 508 -1.78 27.38 -22.24
C SER A 508 -1.56 28.61 -21.35
N MET A 509 -0.70 29.54 -21.78
CA MET A 509 -0.47 30.81 -21.12
C MET A 509 -1.76 31.64 -21.20
N GLN A 510 -2.58 31.49 -20.16
CA GLN A 510 -3.91 32.03 -20.02
C GLN A 510 -3.99 32.70 -18.64
N SER A 511 -4.38 33.97 -18.65
CA SER A 511 -4.42 34.93 -17.54
C SER A 511 -5.21 34.50 -16.31
N SER A 512 -6.01 33.42 -16.39
CA SER A 512 -6.64 32.77 -15.23
C SER A 512 -5.66 32.32 -14.13
N TYR A 513 -4.41 32.00 -14.47
CA TYR A 513 -3.40 31.62 -13.47
C TYR A 513 -3.02 32.79 -12.54
N LEU A 514 -3.29 34.03 -12.95
CA LEU A 514 -3.09 35.19 -12.09
C LEU A 514 -4.12 35.25 -10.97
N PHE A 515 -5.34 34.75 -11.17
CA PHE A 515 -6.26 34.58 -10.05
C PHE A 515 -5.64 33.68 -8.97
N ALA A 516 -4.91 32.63 -9.37
CA ALA A 516 -4.17 31.78 -8.44
C ALA A 516 -3.01 32.53 -7.76
N HIS A 517 -2.28 33.34 -8.53
CA HIS A 517 -1.16 34.13 -8.02
C HIS A 517 -1.62 35.13 -6.94
N GLU A 518 -2.65 35.92 -7.27
CA GLU A 518 -3.20 36.92 -6.36
C GLU A 518 -3.87 36.26 -5.14
N ILE A 519 -4.58 35.14 -5.31
CA ILE A 519 -5.06 34.32 -4.17
C ILE A 519 -3.89 33.74 -3.37
N GLY A 520 -2.78 33.42 -4.01
CA GLY A 520 -1.57 32.94 -3.37
C GLY A 520 -0.97 33.99 -2.43
N HIS A 521 -0.96 35.26 -2.80
CA HIS A 521 -0.60 36.35 -1.90
C HIS A 521 -1.56 36.48 -0.71
N ILE A 522 -2.87 36.38 -0.96
CA ILE A 522 -3.90 36.40 0.09
C ILE A 522 -3.68 35.29 1.13
N LEU A 523 -3.29 34.11 0.67
CA LEU A 523 -3.09 32.92 1.51
C LEU A 523 -1.64 32.75 2.01
N ASN A 524 -0.77 33.75 1.79
CA ASN A 524 0.66 33.71 2.11
C ASN A 524 1.38 32.48 1.51
N LEU A 525 0.89 32.02 0.35
CA LEU A 525 1.48 30.96 -0.46
C LEU A 525 2.52 31.51 -1.43
N ILE A 526 2.50 32.82 -1.69
CA ILE A 526 3.47 33.53 -2.52
C ILE A 526 4.22 34.53 -1.67
N LYS A 527 5.49 34.79 -2.00
CA LYS A 527 6.31 35.75 -1.25
C LYS A 527 5.74 37.17 -1.37
N PRO A 528 5.77 37.98 -0.30
CA PRO A 528 5.19 39.33 -0.30
C PRO A 528 5.72 40.30 -1.36
N TRP A 529 6.89 40.02 -1.94
CA TRP A 529 7.57 40.86 -2.93
C TRP A 529 7.60 40.24 -4.34
N ALA A 530 6.84 39.17 -4.60
CA ALA A 530 6.60 38.75 -5.98
C ALA A 530 5.85 39.88 -6.72
N VAL A 531 6.20 40.10 -7.99
CA VAL A 531 5.65 41.22 -8.76
C VAL A 531 4.20 40.92 -9.14
N ASN A 532 3.26 41.76 -8.69
CA ASN A 532 1.85 41.70 -9.07
C ASN A 532 1.70 41.65 -10.60
N GLY A 533 0.77 40.84 -11.10
CA GLY A 533 0.41 40.86 -12.52
C GLY A 533 1.39 40.24 -13.51
N SER A 534 2.46 39.58 -13.04
CA SER A 534 3.44 38.92 -13.90
C SER A 534 3.09 37.44 -14.11
N ILE A 535 2.81 37.06 -15.36
CA ILE A 535 2.74 35.65 -15.78
C ILE A 535 4.13 34.99 -15.91
N HIS A 536 5.20 35.66 -15.49
CA HIS A 536 6.58 35.20 -15.62
C HIS A 536 7.27 34.99 -14.27
N ASP A 537 6.78 35.64 -13.21
CA ASP A 537 7.27 35.46 -11.84
C ASP A 537 6.24 34.70 -11.01
N ASN A 538 6.50 33.41 -10.80
CA ASN A 538 5.67 32.57 -9.94
C ASN A 538 4.19 32.45 -10.38
N VAL A 539 4.01 32.02 -11.63
CA VAL A 539 2.73 32.00 -12.36
C VAL A 539 1.62 31.23 -11.65
N SER A 540 1.94 30.30 -10.75
CA SER A 540 0.93 29.62 -9.95
C SER A 540 1.48 28.73 -8.84
N HIS A 541 2.76 28.75 -8.48
CA HIS A 541 3.26 27.79 -7.50
C HIS A 541 3.40 28.41 -6.10
N SER A 542 2.85 27.72 -5.09
CA SER A 542 3.16 28.05 -3.70
C SER A 542 4.66 27.93 -3.47
N VAL A 543 5.21 28.71 -2.53
CA VAL A 543 6.51 28.45 -1.90
C VAL A 543 6.64 27.01 -1.34
N ASN A 544 5.54 26.28 -1.26
CA ASN A 544 5.42 24.90 -0.79
C ASN A 544 5.28 23.85 -1.91
N ASP A 545 5.11 24.24 -3.17
CA ASP A 545 4.77 23.32 -4.27
C ASP A 545 5.97 22.51 -4.80
N GLU A 546 7.20 22.88 -4.42
CA GLU A 546 8.45 22.23 -4.84
C GLU A 546 9.15 21.60 -3.63
N ILE A 547 8.70 20.40 -3.25
CA ILE A 547 9.38 19.57 -2.26
C ILE A 547 10.47 18.78 -2.97
N GLY A 548 11.71 19.31 -2.89
CA GLY A 548 12.89 18.63 -3.42
C GLY A 548 13.02 17.19 -2.90
N PRO A 549 13.82 16.32 -3.55
CA PRO A 549 13.95 14.89 -3.23
C PRO A 549 14.33 14.57 -1.78
N ARG A 550 14.78 15.59 -1.03
CA ARG A 550 15.24 15.51 0.36
C ARG A 550 14.35 16.31 1.31
N GLY A 551 13.09 16.59 0.94
CA GLY A 551 12.09 17.22 1.81
C GLY A 551 12.52 18.55 2.40
N ASP A 552 13.52 19.20 1.81
CA ASP A 552 14.12 20.41 2.29
C ASP A 552 13.81 21.55 1.32
N LEU A 553 13.36 22.67 1.86
CA LEU A 553 13.22 23.93 1.13
C LEU A 553 14.61 24.56 0.88
N THR A 554 15.66 23.75 0.66
CA THR A 554 17.00 24.31 0.53
C THR A 554 17.07 25.11 -0.77
N THR A 555 17.44 26.37 -0.58
CA THR A 555 17.50 27.48 -1.53
C THR A 555 18.38 27.25 -2.78
N THR A 556 18.87 26.03 -2.98
CA THR A 556 19.68 25.63 -4.15
C THR A 556 18.87 24.90 -5.22
N SER A 557 17.64 24.44 -4.92
CA SER A 557 16.63 24.15 -5.94
C SER A 557 15.73 25.38 -6.08
N LYS A 558 16.01 26.21 -7.09
CA LYS A 558 15.24 27.40 -7.53
C LYS A 558 14.54 28.16 -6.41
N SER A 559 15.33 28.92 -5.66
CA SER A 559 14.79 29.89 -4.72
C SER A 559 13.87 30.85 -5.47
N CYS A 560 12.67 31.15 -4.95
CA CYS A 560 11.86 32.30 -5.40
C CYS A 560 12.56 33.64 -5.03
N GLY A 561 13.81 33.81 -5.41
CA GLY A 561 14.74 34.86 -5.01
C GLY A 561 15.60 35.39 -6.16
N GLN A 562 15.43 34.86 -7.38
CA GLN A 562 16.04 35.44 -8.58
C GLN A 562 14.94 35.94 -9.51
N LEU A 563 15.08 37.18 -9.97
CA LEU A 563 14.27 37.76 -11.04
C LEU A 563 14.48 36.90 -12.31
N ASN A 564 13.39 36.51 -12.98
CA ASN A 564 13.39 35.65 -14.19
C ASN A 564 13.71 34.16 -13.99
N GLU A 565 13.48 33.57 -12.81
CA GLU A 565 13.56 32.11 -12.65
C GLU A 565 12.24 31.40 -13.05
N GLY A 566 12.40 30.36 -13.87
CA GLY A 566 11.30 29.72 -14.60
C GLY A 566 10.28 28.99 -13.74
N PHE A 567 9.08 28.91 -14.33
CA PHE A 567 7.90 28.11 -14.03
C PHE A 567 8.10 26.83 -13.19
N PHE A 568 7.01 26.45 -12.48
CA PHE A 568 6.81 25.18 -11.77
C PHE A 568 7.66 24.03 -12.33
N ASP A 569 8.55 23.49 -11.49
CA ASP A 569 9.40 22.37 -11.85
C ASP A 569 8.73 21.05 -11.47
N TRP A 570 8.15 20.39 -12.49
CA TRP A 570 7.52 19.08 -12.32
C TRP A 570 8.48 18.06 -11.69
N ASN A 571 9.80 18.23 -11.84
CA ASN A 571 10.81 17.33 -11.28
C ASN A 571 11.06 17.52 -9.77
N LEU A 572 10.51 18.58 -9.17
CA LEU A 572 10.66 18.89 -7.74
C LEU A 572 9.34 18.69 -6.97
N SER A 573 8.35 18.05 -7.60
CA SER A 573 7.08 17.70 -6.96
C SER A 573 7.13 16.30 -6.34
N LEU A 574 6.27 16.04 -5.35
CA LEU A 574 6.08 14.68 -4.80
C LEU A 574 5.78 13.64 -5.90
N TYR A 575 5.15 14.06 -7.00
CA TYR A 575 4.70 13.22 -8.11
C TYR A 575 5.82 12.46 -8.84
N VAL A 576 7.03 13.02 -8.92
CA VAL A 576 8.16 12.41 -9.65
C VAL A 576 9.21 11.76 -8.74
N GLN A 577 9.02 11.82 -7.43
CA GLN A 577 9.99 11.22 -6.51
C GLN A 577 10.07 9.70 -6.79
N PRO A 578 11.27 9.10 -6.77
CA PRO A 578 11.39 7.68 -7.08
C PRO A 578 10.48 6.83 -6.17
N GLY A 579 9.80 5.84 -6.74
CA GLY A 579 8.85 4.97 -6.02
C GLY A 579 7.40 5.48 -5.97
N VAL A 580 7.09 6.62 -6.61
CA VAL A 580 5.73 7.15 -6.78
C VAL A 580 5.24 6.77 -8.19
N ALA A 581 4.29 5.83 -8.27
CA ALA A 581 3.74 5.34 -9.54
C ALA A 581 2.35 5.91 -9.86
N ASP A 582 1.60 6.29 -8.82
CA ASP A 582 0.30 6.96 -8.91
C ASP A 582 0.48 8.42 -8.45
N PRO A 583 -0.32 9.39 -8.93
CA PRO A 583 -0.31 10.74 -8.36
C PRO A 583 -0.50 10.67 -6.84
N ILE A 584 0.57 10.97 -6.11
CA ILE A 584 0.44 11.65 -4.82
C ILE A 584 -0.33 12.92 -5.11
N VAL A 585 -1.23 13.30 -4.19
CA VAL A 585 -1.71 14.67 -3.96
C VAL A 585 -1.08 15.62 -4.95
N ASN A 586 -1.75 15.77 -6.10
CA ASN A 586 -1.22 16.65 -7.10
C ASN A 586 -1.67 18.04 -6.63
N PRO A 587 -0.77 18.93 -6.15
CA PRO A 587 -1.18 20.27 -5.81
C PRO A 587 -1.77 21.01 -7.02
N ILE A 588 -1.68 20.46 -8.24
CA ILE A 588 -2.28 20.92 -9.48
C ILE A 588 -3.57 20.16 -9.88
N SER A 589 -3.78 18.89 -9.53
CA SER A 589 -4.93 18.10 -10.03
C SER A 589 -5.77 17.36 -8.99
N GLY A 590 -5.44 17.48 -7.71
CA GLY A 590 -6.09 16.73 -6.62
C GLY A 590 -5.58 15.31 -6.54
#